data_AF-A0A4Y2Q2Y8-F1
#
_entry.id   AF-A0A4Y2Q2Y8-F1
#
_cell.length_a   1.000
_cell.length_b   1.000
_cell.length_c   1.000
_cell.angle_alpha   90.00
_cell.angle_beta   90.00
_cell.angle_gamma   90.00
#
_symmetry.space_group_name_H-M   'P 1'
#
loop_
_entity.id
_entity.type
_entity.pdbx_description
1 polymer ?
#
loop_
_entity_poly.entity_id
_entity_poly.type
_entity_poly.pdbx_seq_one_letter_code
_entity_poly.pdbx_strand_id
1 'polypeptide(L)'
;MSTQVKFVFFWGIIILQGIVQKPLQKWYWSQRPLLSTQYLKQLMSEKRFSIIMKFLHFTNNETIDLETHPQPGLRKIYEVYDAINRKFKSSYVPERNVSVDDSLLLYKGRLGYKQYLPKKRARFGAKFYQLCESSMVYLE
;
A
#
# COMPACT_ATOMS: atom_id res chain seq x y z
N MET A 1 16.94 -20.08 -3.98
CA MET A 1 16.25 -19.01 -3.24
C MET A 1 14.73 -19.17 -3.37
N SER A 2 14.06 -19.48 -2.26
CA SER A 2 12.62 -19.77 -2.22
C SER A 2 11.79 -18.54 -2.62
N THR A 3 10.56 -18.78 -3.09
CA THR A 3 9.64 -17.72 -3.54
C THR A 3 9.36 -16.68 -2.45
N GLN A 4 9.34 -17.08 -1.18
CA GLN A 4 9.13 -16.20 -0.04
C GLN A 4 10.25 -15.17 0.12
N VAL A 5 11.51 -15.61 0.04
CA VAL A 5 12.68 -14.70 0.15
C VAL A 5 12.68 -13.65 -0.96
N LYS A 6 12.21 -14.01 -2.17
CA LYS A 6 12.08 -13.07 -3.29
C LYS A 6 11.04 -11.98 -3.03
N PHE A 7 9.98 -12.29 -2.27
CA PHE A 7 8.92 -11.33 -1.96
C PHE A 7 9.32 -10.36 -0.84
N VAL A 8 10.15 -10.81 0.12
CA VAL A 8 10.75 -9.93 1.13
C VAL A 8 11.60 -8.84 0.47
N PHE A 9 12.43 -9.20 -0.51
CA PHE A 9 13.21 -8.20 -1.26
C PHE A 9 12.34 -7.23 -2.04
N PHE A 10 11.23 -7.70 -2.62
CA PHE A 10 10.28 -6.83 -3.31
C PHE A 10 9.70 -5.76 -2.37
N TRP A 11 9.25 -6.14 -1.17
CA TRP A 11 8.76 -5.18 -0.16
C TRP A 11 9.87 -4.26 0.35
N GLY A 12 11.07 -4.80 0.59
CA GLY A 12 12.22 -3.98 0.97
C GLY A 12 12.55 -2.89 -0.06
N ILE A 13 12.41 -3.21 -1.35
CA ILE A 13 12.55 -2.22 -2.42
C ILE A 13 11.46 -1.15 -2.35
N ILE A 14 10.18 -1.52 -2.15
CA ILE A 14 9.08 -0.56 -2.03
C ILE A 14 9.30 0.39 -0.84
N ILE A 15 9.71 -0.14 0.31
CA ILE A 15 10.01 0.66 1.51
C ILE A 15 11.16 1.64 1.20
N LEU A 16 12.22 1.17 0.55
CA LEU A 16 13.35 2.03 0.18
C LEU A 16 12.96 3.14 -0.82
N GLN A 17 12.05 2.85 -1.75
CA GLN A 17 11.52 3.86 -2.68
C GLN A 17 10.68 4.94 -1.98
N GLY A 18 10.12 4.65 -0.81
CA GLY A 18 9.49 5.65 0.05
C GLY A 18 10.48 6.67 0.60
N ILE A 19 11.70 6.23 0.91
CA ILE A 19 12.80 7.07 1.45
C ILE A 19 13.52 7.80 0.30
N VAL A 20 13.97 7.05 -0.70
CA VAL A 20 14.69 7.58 -1.87
C VAL A 20 13.69 7.73 -3.00
N GLN A 21 13.07 8.90 -3.14
CA GLN A 21 12.06 9.10 -4.17
C GLN A 21 12.70 9.50 -5.51
N LYS A 22 12.35 8.77 -6.57
CA LYS A 22 12.66 9.11 -7.96
C LYS A 22 11.37 9.30 -8.76
N PRO A 23 11.34 10.25 -9.72
CA PRO A 23 10.12 10.56 -10.46
C PRO A 23 9.67 9.45 -11.40
N LEU A 24 10.58 8.57 -11.85
CA LEU A 24 10.27 7.46 -12.76
C LEU A 24 10.76 6.14 -12.19
N GLN A 25 9.91 5.11 -12.26
CA GLN A 25 10.22 3.78 -11.73
C GLN A 25 11.51 3.18 -12.32
N LYS A 26 11.71 3.33 -13.63
CA LYS A 26 12.91 2.84 -14.33
C LYS A 26 14.21 3.50 -13.84
N TRP A 27 14.14 4.68 -13.21
CA TRP A 27 15.35 5.37 -12.73
C TRP A 27 15.97 4.70 -11.50
N TYR A 28 15.21 3.92 -10.74
CA TYR A 28 15.75 3.12 -9.64
C TYR A 28 16.80 2.11 -10.11
N TRP A 29 16.69 1.63 -11.35
CA TRP A 29 17.64 0.72 -11.99
C TRP A 29 18.59 1.41 -12.98
N SER A 30 18.62 2.75 -13.03
CA SER A 30 19.51 3.48 -13.95
C SER A 30 20.99 3.23 -13.66
N GLN A 31 21.82 3.16 -14.70
CA GLN A 31 23.28 3.10 -14.61
C GLN A 31 23.95 4.47 -14.65
N ARG A 32 23.19 5.55 -14.89
CA ARG A 32 23.74 6.90 -14.92
C ARG A 32 24.27 7.26 -13.52
N PRO A 33 25.50 7.77 -13.38
CA PRO A 33 26.09 8.08 -12.07
C PRO A 33 25.18 8.91 -11.16
N LEU A 34 24.54 9.95 -11.71
CA LEU A 34 23.63 10.84 -10.99
C LEU A 34 22.31 10.18 -10.52
N LEU A 35 21.89 9.09 -11.17
CA LEU A 35 20.62 8.41 -10.89
C LEU A 35 20.82 7.02 -10.28
N SER A 36 22.06 6.55 -10.20
CA SER A 36 22.43 5.22 -9.72
C SER A 36 21.89 4.97 -8.32
N THR A 37 21.29 3.79 -8.12
CA THR A 37 20.92 3.28 -6.80
C THR A 37 21.60 1.93 -6.63
N GLN A 38 22.83 1.96 -6.10
CA GLN A 38 23.76 0.82 -6.17
C GLN A 38 23.18 -0.46 -5.54
N TYR A 39 22.50 -0.33 -4.41
CA TYR A 39 21.94 -1.48 -3.67
C TYR A 39 20.71 -2.11 -4.35
N LEU A 40 19.84 -1.33 -5.03
CA LEU A 40 18.59 -1.86 -5.59
C LEU A 40 18.79 -2.94 -6.65
N LYS A 41 19.84 -2.78 -7.48
CA LYS A 41 20.17 -3.73 -8.55
C LYS A 41 20.64 -5.09 -8.02
N GLN A 42 21.30 -5.07 -6.87
CA GLN A 42 21.81 -6.29 -6.23
C GLN A 42 20.66 -7.12 -5.62
N LEU A 43 19.59 -6.45 -5.17
CA LEU A 43 18.42 -7.11 -4.56
C LEU A 43 17.52 -7.78 -5.60
N MET A 44 17.19 -7.06 -6.69
CA MET A 44 16.28 -7.56 -7.72
C MET A 44 16.48 -6.84 -9.04
N SER A 45 16.34 -7.56 -10.16
CA SER A 45 16.34 -6.94 -11.49
C SER A 45 15.06 -6.13 -11.75
N GLU A 46 15.16 -5.06 -12.53
CA GLU A 46 14.01 -4.23 -12.93
C GLU A 46 12.90 -5.08 -13.56
N LYS A 47 13.28 -6.00 -14.46
CA LYS A 47 12.33 -6.89 -15.15
C LYS A 47 11.53 -7.71 -14.14
N ARG A 48 12.19 -8.28 -13.14
CA ARG A 48 11.53 -9.11 -12.12
C ARG A 48 10.62 -8.25 -11.23
N PHE A 49 11.09 -7.09 -10.78
CA PHE A 49 10.28 -6.16 -10.00
C PHE A 49 9.02 -5.73 -10.76
N SER A 50 9.16 -5.36 -12.03
CA SER A 50 8.05 -4.95 -12.90
C SER A 50 7.03 -6.06 -13.14
N ILE A 51 7.48 -7.32 -13.28
CA ILE A 51 6.57 -8.47 -13.37
C ILE A 51 5.78 -8.63 -12.08
N ILE A 52 6.44 -8.59 -10.91
CA ILE A 52 5.76 -8.70 -9.62
C ILE A 52 4.76 -7.55 -9.45
N MET A 53 5.16 -6.30 -9.69
CA MET A 53 4.25 -5.14 -9.64
C MET A 53 3.01 -5.32 -10.52
N LYS A 54 3.18 -5.84 -11.74
CA LYS A 54 2.09 -5.98 -12.72
C LYS A 54 1.08 -7.06 -12.33
N PHE A 55 1.55 -8.14 -11.72
CA PHE A 55 0.73 -9.32 -11.39
C PHE A 55 0.48 -9.49 -9.88
N LEU A 56 0.76 -8.46 -9.08
CA LEU A 56 0.48 -8.49 -7.64
C LEU A 56 -1.02 -8.57 -7.40
N HIS A 57 -1.44 -9.62 -6.72
CA HIS A 57 -2.84 -9.97 -6.51
C HIS A 57 -2.99 -10.74 -5.19
N PHE A 58 -4.07 -10.47 -4.46
CA PHE A 58 -4.23 -10.93 -3.07
C PHE A 58 -5.44 -11.84 -2.84
N THR A 59 -6.30 -12.03 -3.83
CA THR A 59 -7.60 -12.69 -3.63
C THR A 59 -7.93 -13.57 -4.83
N ASN A 60 -8.22 -14.85 -4.65
CA ASN A 60 -8.60 -15.70 -5.80
C ASN A 60 -9.95 -15.26 -6.39
N ASN A 61 -9.97 -14.83 -7.66
CA ASN A 61 -11.19 -14.33 -8.30
C ASN A 61 -12.25 -15.42 -8.53
N GLU A 62 -11.86 -16.69 -8.55
CA GLU A 62 -12.77 -17.83 -8.80
C GLU A 62 -13.61 -18.18 -7.58
N THR A 63 -13.17 -17.77 -6.39
CA THR A 63 -13.81 -18.14 -5.12
C THR A 63 -14.54 -16.98 -4.45
N ILE A 64 -14.53 -15.79 -5.05
CA ILE A 64 -15.20 -14.61 -4.47
C ILE A 64 -16.68 -14.67 -4.78
N ASP A 65 -17.48 -14.85 -3.74
CA ASP A 65 -18.91 -14.58 -3.76
C ASP A 65 -19.16 -13.15 -3.29
N LEU A 66 -19.75 -12.31 -4.15
CA LEU A 66 -20.01 -10.90 -3.85
C LEU A 66 -21.20 -10.68 -2.93
N GLU A 67 -22.13 -11.64 -2.83
CA GLU A 67 -23.33 -11.51 -2.00
C GLU A 67 -23.00 -11.70 -0.52
N THR A 68 -22.08 -12.63 -0.22
CA THR A 68 -21.65 -12.95 1.14
C THR A 68 -20.41 -12.17 1.59
N HIS A 69 -19.72 -11.48 0.68
CA HIS A 69 -18.46 -10.82 1.01
C HIS A 69 -18.68 -9.63 1.96
N PRO A 70 -17.94 -9.53 3.08
CA PRO A 70 -18.13 -8.47 4.09
C PRO A 70 -17.94 -7.05 3.54
N GLN A 71 -17.01 -6.85 2.59
CA GLN A 71 -16.85 -5.57 1.90
C GLN A 71 -16.61 -5.72 0.38
N PRO A 72 -17.67 -5.90 -0.44
CA PRO A 72 -17.55 -6.26 -1.87
C PRO A 72 -16.77 -5.24 -2.71
N GLY A 73 -16.79 -3.97 -2.30
CA GLY A 73 -16.02 -2.89 -2.92
C GLY A 73 -14.49 -3.02 -2.74
N LEU A 74 -14.04 -3.64 -1.64
CA LEU A 74 -12.62 -3.85 -1.32
C LEU A 74 -12.13 -5.27 -1.61
N ARG A 75 -12.97 -6.15 -2.17
CA ARG A 75 -12.68 -7.58 -2.39
C ARG A 75 -11.27 -7.93 -2.87
N LYS A 76 -10.66 -7.12 -3.75
CA LYS A 76 -9.33 -7.38 -4.33
C LYS A 76 -8.16 -7.19 -3.34
N ILE A 77 -8.39 -6.49 -2.25
CA ILE A 77 -7.39 -6.17 -1.21
C ILE A 77 -7.89 -6.53 0.19
N TYR A 78 -9.09 -7.10 0.30
CA TYR A 78 -9.78 -7.30 1.58
C TYR A 78 -8.97 -8.19 2.53
N GLU A 79 -8.40 -9.29 2.03
CA GLU A 79 -7.55 -10.19 2.83
C GLU A 79 -6.37 -9.48 3.49
N VAL A 80 -5.71 -8.59 2.75
CA VAL A 80 -4.58 -7.80 3.27
C VAL A 80 -5.07 -6.75 4.26
N TYR A 81 -6.15 -6.05 3.91
CA TYR A 81 -6.78 -5.04 4.76
C TYR A 81 -7.21 -5.63 6.12
N ASP A 82 -7.92 -6.77 6.09
CA ASP A 82 -8.39 -7.47 7.28
C ASP A 82 -7.22 -8.00 8.13
N ALA A 83 -6.21 -8.59 7.49
CA ALA A 83 -5.00 -9.05 8.19
C ALA A 83 -4.26 -7.91 8.91
N ILE A 84 -4.11 -6.77 8.24
CA ILE A 84 -3.48 -5.57 8.81
C ILE A 84 -4.30 -5.06 10.01
N ASN A 85 -5.62 -4.91 9.84
CA ASN A 85 -6.50 -4.41 10.91
C ASN A 85 -6.53 -5.35 12.12
N ARG A 86 -6.62 -6.67 11.91
CA ARG A 86 -6.51 -7.65 13.00
C ARG A 86 -5.17 -7.54 13.71
N LYS A 87 -4.09 -7.33 12.96
CA LYS A 87 -2.76 -7.20 13.56
C LYS A 87 -2.63 -5.91 14.36
N PHE A 88 -3.14 -4.78 13.89
CA PHE A 88 -3.13 -3.54 14.65
C PHE A 88 -3.93 -3.67 15.93
N LYS A 89 -5.18 -4.14 15.85
CA LYS A 89 -6.07 -4.35 17.02
C LYS A 89 -5.48 -5.24 18.09
N SER A 90 -4.73 -6.26 17.70
CA SER A 90 -4.11 -7.18 18.66
C SER A 90 -2.76 -6.70 19.20
N SER A 91 -2.11 -5.73 18.54
CA SER A 91 -0.76 -5.29 18.90
C SER A 91 -0.77 -4.09 19.84
N TYR A 92 -1.87 -3.35 19.92
CA TYR A 92 -1.96 -2.13 20.73
C TYR A 92 -3.38 -1.85 21.17
N VAL A 93 -3.53 -1.35 22.40
CA VAL A 93 -4.79 -0.86 22.96
C VAL A 93 -4.63 0.64 23.16
N PRO A 94 -5.40 1.49 22.46
CA PRO A 94 -5.30 2.93 22.61
C PRO A 94 -5.60 3.42 24.02
N GLU A 95 -4.98 4.53 24.42
CA GLU A 95 -5.33 5.23 25.67
C GLU A 95 -6.68 5.96 25.57
N ARG A 96 -7.04 6.68 26.63
CA ARG A 96 -8.35 7.35 26.77
C ARG A 96 -8.67 8.35 25.65
N ASN A 97 -7.66 9.05 25.13
CA ASN A 97 -7.86 10.21 24.25
C ASN A 97 -7.63 9.82 22.79
N VAL A 98 -8.70 9.37 22.15
CA VAL A 98 -8.73 9.02 20.73
C VAL A 98 -9.57 9.99 19.91
N SER A 99 -9.19 10.14 18.65
CA SER A 99 -9.88 10.97 17.65
C SER A 99 -10.07 10.17 16.38
N VAL A 100 -11.18 10.42 15.67
CA VAL A 100 -11.43 9.84 14.35
C VAL A 100 -11.35 10.98 13.34
N ASP A 101 -10.49 10.81 12.33
CA ASP A 101 -10.35 11.79 11.25
C ASP A 101 -10.42 11.11 9.88
N ASP A 102 -10.65 11.90 8.84
CA ASP A 102 -10.63 11.44 7.47
C ASP A 102 -9.32 11.74 6.73
N SER A 103 -8.82 10.71 6.06
CA SER A 103 -7.64 10.80 5.22
C SER A 103 -7.98 10.38 3.79
N LEU A 104 -7.27 10.98 2.84
CA LEU A 104 -7.55 10.84 1.42
C LEU A 104 -6.28 10.49 0.66
N LEU A 105 -6.24 9.28 0.12
CA LEU A 105 -5.15 8.80 -0.72
C LEU A 105 -5.42 9.27 -2.14
N LEU A 106 -4.57 10.17 -2.64
CA LEU A 106 -4.64 10.67 -3.99
C LEU A 106 -4.61 9.50 -4.99
N TYR A 107 -5.68 9.33 -5.74
CA TYR A 107 -5.76 8.30 -6.79
C TYR A 107 -6.52 8.85 -7.99
N LYS A 108 -5.83 8.97 -9.12
CA LYS A 108 -6.39 9.52 -10.36
C LYS A 108 -7.02 8.47 -11.29
N GLY A 109 -6.84 7.18 -11.01
CA GLY A 109 -7.37 6.09 -11.82
C GLY A 109 -8.89 5.91 -11.72
N ARG A 110 -9.39 4.88 -12.39
CA ARG A 110 -10.78 4.42 -12.29
C ARG A 110 -10.92 3.53 -11.06
N LEU A 111 -11.70 3.97 -10.08
CA LEU A 111 -11.97 3.25 -8.84
C LEU A 111 -13.40 3.56 -8.41
N GLY A 112 -14.19 2.52 -8.11
CA GLY A 112 -15.63 2.66 -7.84
C GLY A 112 -15.96 3.49 -6.59
N TYR A 113 -15.06 3.49 -5.59
CA TYR A 113 -15.22 4.22 -4.34
C TYR A 113 -14.33 5.48 -4.27
N LYS A 114 -13.90 6.01 -5.42
CA LYS A 114 -13.18 7.29 -5.48
C LYS A 114 -14.13 8.43 -5.11
N GLN A 115 -13.72 9.27 -4.18
CA GLN A 115 -14.50 10.41 -3.71
C GLN A 115 -13.87 11.74 -4.13
N TYR A 116 -14.72 12.76 -4.30
CA TYR A 116 -14.31 14.15 -4.50
C TYR A 116 -14.47 14.94 -3.20
N LEU A 117 -13.38 15.48 -2.67
CA LEU A 117 -13.34 16.32 -1.47
C LEU A 117 -12.73 17.68 -1.82
N PRO A 118 -13.54 18.73 -2.11
CA PRO A 118 -13.04 20.00 -2.63
C PRO A 118 -12.13 20.74 -1.65
N LYS A 119 -12.30 20.51 -0.35
CA LYS A 119 -11.54 21.18 0.72
C LYS A 119 -10.17 20.55 0.99
N LYS A 120 -9.90 19.33 0.50
CA LYS A 120 -8.60 18.65 0.70
C LYS A 120 -7.64 19.00 -0.45
N ARG A 121 -6.33 19.03 -0.17
CA ARG A 121 -5.27 19.32 -1.17
C ARG A 121 -5.34 18.38 -2.37
N ALA A 122 -5.43 17.08 -2.11
CA ALA A 122 -5.87 16.11 -3.09
C ALA A 122 -7.39 16.20 -3.17
N ARG A 123 -7.95 16.59 -4.32
CA ARG A 123 -9.41 16.70 -4.45
C ARG A 123 -10.09 15.37 -4.78
N PHE A 124 -9.37 14.42 -5.38
CA PHE A 124 -9.91 13.12 -5.80
C PHE A 124 -9.06 11.99 -5.24
N GLY A 125 -9.68 11.00 -4.61
CA GLY A 125 -8.93 9.89 -4.02
C GLY A 125 -9.80 8.83 -3.37
N ALA A 126 -9.14 7.82 -2.81
CA ALA A 126 -9.77 6.86 -1.92
C ALA A 126 -9.80 7.45 -0.50
N LYS A 127 -11.00 7.66 0.04
CA LYS A 127 -11.20 8.17 1.41
C LYS A 127 -11.16 7.00 2.39
N PHE A 128 -10.48 7.18 3.51
CA PHE A 128 -10.47 6.27 4.65
C PHE A 128 -10.64 7.08 5.93
N TYR A 129 -11.25 6.44 6.93
CA TYR A 129 -11.33 6.98 8.28
C TYR A 129 -10.21 6.33 9.09
N GLN A 130 -9.56 7.13 9.94
CA GLN A 130 -8.46 6.67 10.77
C GLN A 130 -8.74 6.98 12.23
N LEU A 131 -8.52 6.00 13.10
CA LEU A 131 -8.50 6.22 14.54
C LEU A 131 -7.08 6.63 14.96
N CYS A 132 -6.92 7.86 15.44
CA CYS A 132 -5.65 8.42 15.91
C CYS A 132 -5.71 8.72 17.41
N GLU A 133 -4.72 8.24 18.15
CA GLU A 133 -4.54 8.61 19.56
C GLU A 133 -3.80 9.95 19.69
N SER A 134 -4.13 10.73 20.72
CA SER A 134 -3.54 12.05 20.96
C SER A 134 -2.02 12.04 21.23
N SER A 135 -1.51 11.00 21.87
CA SER A 135 -0.11 10.86 22.28
C SER A 135 0.76 10.23 21.18
N MET A 136 0.17 9.39 20.33
CA MET A 136 0.85 8.58 19.34
C MET A 136 -0.04 8.38 18.11
N VAL A 137 0.54 8.49 16.91
CA VAL A 137 -0.19 8.18 15.67
C VAL A 137 -0.38 6.67 15.56
N TYR A 138 -1.43 6.18 16.21
CA TYR A 138 -2.03 4.88 15.88
C TYR A 138 -2.89 5.06 14.62
N LEU A 139 -2.91 4.05 13.75
CA LEU A 139 -3.70 4.08 12.51
C LEU A 139 -4.52 2.79 12.49
N GLU A 140 -5.80 2.91 12.84
CA GLU A 140 -6.84 1.90 12.53
C GLU A 140 -7.63 2.32 11.30
#